data_AF-A0A9D5FNK7-F1
#
_entry.id   AF-A0A9D5FNK7-F1
#
_cell.length_a   1.000
_cell.length_b   1.000
_cell.length_c   1.000
_cell.angle_alpha   90.00
_cell.angle_beta   90.00
_cell.angle_gamma   90.00
#
_symmetry.space_group_name_H-M   'P 1'
#
loop_
_entity.id
_entity.type
_entity.pdbx_description
1 polymer ?
#
loop_
_entity_poly.entity_id
_entity_poly.type
_entity_poly.pdbx_seq_one_letter_code
_entity_poly.pdbx_strand_id
1 'polypeptide(L)' 'MNVAEAIEEVKKLANHYRTTCLWFMREDYLPANREEALRVLDQIERHGDRKAFVEARGLRKWLLQESSAISAK' A
#
# COMPACT_ATOMS: atom_id res chain seq x y z
N MET A 1 -8.92 12.13 -2.06
CA MET A 1 -7.60 11.56 -2.39
C MET A 1 -7.66 11.16 -3.86
N ASN A 2 -6.61 11.40 -4.63
CA ASN A 2 -6.42 10.84 -5.97
C ASN A 2 -5.37 9.71 -5.91
N VAL A 3 -5.14 9.01 -7.03
CA VAL A 3 -4.24 7.85 -7.06
C VAL A 3 -2.80 8.22 -6.66
N ALA A 4 -2.30 9.40 -7.05
CA ALA A 4 -0.96 9.83 -6.70
C ALA A 4 -0.84 10.10 -5.19
N GLU A 5 -1.81 10.80 -4.60
CA GLU A 5 -1.86 11.02 -3.15
C GLU A 5 -1.93 9.70 -2.37
N ALA A 6 -2.70 8.73 -2.85
CA ALA A 6 -2.77 7.42 -2.21
C ALA A 6 -1.45 6.66 -2.27
N ILE A 7 -0.72 6.75 -3.38
CA ILE A 7 0.62 6.15 -3.50
C ILE A 7 1.59 6.80 -2.49
N GLU A 8 1.53 8.12 -2.29
CA GLU A 8 2.34 8.80 -1.27
C GLU A 8 2.00 8.34 0.16
N GLU A 9 0.72 8.14 0.47
CA GLU A 9 0.32 7.57 1.77
C GLU A 9 0.82 6.13 1.95
N VAL A 10 0.80 5.32 0.88
CA VAL A 10 1.39 3.97 0.92
C VAL A 10 2.90 4.04 1.15
N LYS A 11 3.63 4.99 0.55
CA LYS A 11 5.07 5.17 0.82
C LYS A 11 5.35 5.50 2.28
N LYS A 12 4.55 6.36 2.90
CA LYS A 12 4.67 6.68 4.33
C LYS A 12 4.41 5.44 5.20
N LEU A 13 3.37 4.68 4.88
CA LEU A 13 3.03 3.45 5.59
C LEU A 13 4.11 2.38 5.43
N ALA A 14 4.67 2.25 4.23
CA ALA A 14 5.77 1.33 3.93
C ALA A 14 7.04 1.67 4.73
N ASN A 15 7.37 2.95 4.85
CA ASN A 15 8.48 3.40 5.69
C ASN A 15 8.21 3.12 7.18
N HIS A 16 6.98 3.35 7.65
CA HIS A 16 6.62 3.09 9.05
C HIS A 16 6.74 1.60 9.42
N TYR A 17 6.30 0.72 8.54
CA TYR A 17 6.33 -0.74 8.74
C TYR A 17 7.53 -1.43 8.08
N ARG A 18 8.57 -0.66 7.72
CA ARG A 18 9.70 -1.12 6.91
C ARG A 18 10.46 -2.28 7.54
N THR A 19 10.75 -2.15 8.83
CA THR A 19 11.58 -3.11 9.59
C THR A 19 10.79 -4.28 10.14
N THR A 20 9.48 -4.12 10.34
CA THR A 20 8.62 -5.16 10.92
C THR A 20 7.94 -6.01 9.85
N CYS A 21 7.35 -5.38 8.84
CA CYS A 21 6.52 -6.08 7.85
C CYS A 21 7.24 -6.31 6.52
N LEU A 22 8.22 -5.47 6.19
CA LEU A 22 8.85 -5.44 4.86
C LEU A 22 10.33 -5.80 4.88
N TRP A 23 10.86 -6.34 5.97
CA TRP A 23 12.30 -6.60 6.18
C TRP A 23 12.99 -7.40 5.06
N PHE A 24 12.25 -8.22 4.31
CA PHE A 24 12.75 -9.01 3.18
C PHE A 24 12.78 -8.25 1.84
N MET A 25 12.15 -7.08 1.74
CA MET A 25 12.20 -6.23 0.54
C MET A 25 13.51 -5.42 0.49
N ARG A 26 13.84 -4.85 -0.68
CA ARG A 26 15.02 -3.97 -0.85
C ARG A 26 14.87 -2.69 -0.04
N GLU A 27 15.91 -2.27 0.70
CA GLU A 27 15.84 -1.19 1.71
C GLU A 27 15.14 0.08 1.21
N ASP A 28 15.53 0.53 0.03
CA ASP A 28 15.07 1.71 -0.69
C ASP A 28 13.82 1.50 -1.56
N TYR A 29 13.17 0.32 -1.48
CA TYR A 29 11.99 0.06 -2.29
C TYR A 29 10.79 0.90 -1.84
N LEU A 30 10.32 1.76 -2.74
CA LEU A 30 9.09 2.53 -2.61
C LEU A 30 8.23 2.32 -3.85
N PRO A 31 6.91 2.11 -3.71
CA PRO A 31 6.04 1.89 -4.86
C PRO A 31 5.95 3.14 -5.74
N ALA A 32 6.15 2.99 -7.05
CA ALA A 32 6.06 4.10 -8.00
C ALA A 32 4.68 4.19 -8.66
N ASN A 33 3.94 3.08 -8.69
CA ASN A 33 2.62 2.99 -9.29
C ASN A 33 1.63 2.25 -8.39
N ARG A 34 0.37 2.25 -8.83
CA ARG A 34 -0.73 1.63 -8.10
C ARG A 34 -0.54 0.12 -7.88
N GLU A 35 -0.02 -0.61 -8.84
CA GLU A 35 0.16 -2.06 -8.72
C GLU A 35 1.23 -2.40 -7.68
N GLU A 36 2.34 -1.65 -7.68
CA GLU A 36 3.36 -1.76 -6.66
C GLU A 36 2.83 -1.37 -5.28
N ALA A 37 2.01 -0.31 -5.20
CA ALA A 37 1.38 0.10 -3.94
C ALA A 37 0.48 -1.01 -3.38
N LEU A 38 -0.32 -1.67 -4.23
CA LEU A 38 -1.15 -2.81 -3.83
C LEU A 38 -0.31 -4.00 -3.34
N ARG A 39 0.85 -4.27 -3.98
CA ARG A 39 1.77 -5.32 -3.51
C ARG A 39 2.35 -5.01 -2.14
N VAL A 40 2.79 -3.77 -1.90
CA VAL A 40 3.30 -3.34 -0.59
C VAL A 40 2.23 -3.52 0.48
N LEU A 41 1.01 -3.06 0.22
CA LEU A 41 -0.10 -3.19 1.14
C LEU A 41 -0.44 -4.66 1.45
N ASP A 42 -0.41 -5.54 0.45
CA ASP A 42 -0.62 -6.98 0.64
C ASP A 42 0.46 -7.59 1.56
N GLN A 43 1.72 -7.18 1.43
CA GLN A 43 2.79 -7.64 2.32
C GLN A 43 2.61 -7.11 3.75
N ILE A 44 2.19 -5.86 3.92
CA ILE A 44 1.89 -5.30 5.26
C ILE A 44 0.72 -6.06 5.90
N GLU A 45 -0.33 -6.39 5.13
CA GLU A 45 -1.46 -7.18 5.63
C GLU A 45 -1.05 -8.60 6.06
N ARG A 46 -0.08 -9.23 5.38
CA ARG A 46 0.38 -10.60 5.68
C ARG A 46 1.32 -10.69 6.87
N HIS A 47 2.17 -9.69 7.07
CA HIS A 47 3.26 -9.74 8.04
C HIS A 47 3.04 -8.82 9.25
N GLY A 48 2.13 -7.86 9.14
CA GLY A 48 1.84 -6.90 10.18
C GLY A 48 0.88 -7.38 11.25
N ASP A 49 0.87 -6.67 12.36
CA ASP A 49 -0.11 -6.86 13.43
C ASP A 49 -1.49 -6.29 13.03
N ARG A 50 -2.46 -6.39 13.94
CA ARG A 50 -3.84 -5.93 13.70
C ARG A 50 -3.90 -4.46 13.26
N LYS A 51 -3.05 -3.59 13.81
CA LYS A 51 -3.03 -2.17 13.44
C LYS A 51 -2.56 -2.00 12.00
N ALA A 52 -1.43 -2.62 11.66
CA ALA A 52 -0.86 -2.61 10.32
C ALA A 52 -1.86 -3.12 9.27
N PHE A 53 -2.58 -4.19 9.59
CA PHE A 53 -3.63 -4.75 8.74
C PHE A 53 -4.77 -3.76 8.47
N VAL A 54 -5.28 -3.10 9.51
CA VAL A 54 -6.39 -2.14 9.38
C VAL A 54 -5.97 -0.94 8.53
N GLU A 55 -4.78 -0.38 8.78
CA GLU A 55 -4.25 0.75 8.02
C GLU A 55 -4.01 0.38 6.55
N ALA A 56 -3.36 -0.75 6.29
CA ALA A 56 -3.07 -1.22 4.94
C ALA A 56 -4.35 -1.53 4.14
N ARG A 57 -5.32 -2.20 4.77
CA ARG A 57 -6.57 -2.58 4.13
C ARG A 57 -7.45 -1.38 3.79
N GLY A 58 -7.37 -0.30 4.57
CA GLY A 58 -8.04 0.97 4.26
C GLY A 58 -7.54 1.55 2.93
N LEU A 59 -6.22 1.72 2.79
CA LEU A 59 -5.60 2.21 1.56
C LEU A 59 -5.82 1.26 0.37
N ARG A 60 -5.76 -0.05 0.61
CA ARG A 60 -5.97 -1.07 -0.44
C ARG A 60 -7.36 -0.98 -1.03
N LYS A 61 -8.40 -0.88 -0.20
CA LYS A 61 -9.79 -0.71 -0.66
C LYS A 61 -9.96 0.56 -1.50
N TRP A 62 -9.36 1.66 -1.05
CA TRP A 62 -9.43 2.92 -1.76
C TRP A 62 -8.78 2.83 -3.16
N LEU A 63 -7.56 2.29 -3.25
CA LEU A 63 -6.87 2.06 -4.52
C LEU A 63 -7.65 1.11 -5.45
N LEU A 64 -8.31 0.09 -4.91
CA LEU A 64 -9.16 -0.82 -5.69
C LEU A 64 -10.39 -0.12 -6.28
N GLN A 65 -11.04 0.74 -5.50
CA GLN A 65 -12.25 1.45 -5.94
C GLN A 65 -11.99 2.39 -7.14
N GLU A 66 -10.88 3.12 -7.16
CA GLU A 66 -10.54 4.02 -8.27
C GLU A 66 -10.31 3.28 -9.60
N SER A 67 -9.72 2.08 -9.54
CA SER A 67 -9.50 1.28 -10.76
C SER A 67 -10.81 0.80 -11.37
N SER A 68 -11.82 0.52 -10.55
CA SER A 68 -13.16 0.19 -11.04
C SER A 68 -13.84 1.39 -11.69
N ALA A 69 -13.58 2.61 -11.19
CA ALA A 69 -14.09 3.83 -11.80
C ALA A 69 -13.43 4.15 -13.15
N ILE A 70 -12.15 3.78 -13.33
CA ILE A 70 -11.39 3.99 -14.58
C ILE A 70 -11.70 2.88 -15.61
N SER A 71 -11.89 1.63 -15.17
CA SER A 71 -12.12 0.49 -16.06
C SER A 71 -13.56 0.38 -16.60
N ALA A 72 -14.50 1.16 -16.08
CA ALA A 72 -15.92 1.13 -16.49
C ALA A 72 -16.28 2.21 -17.53
N LYS A 73 -15.31 2.76 -18.27
CA LYS A 73 -15.52 3.88 -19.19
C LYS A 73 -15.05 3.58 -20.60
#